data_AF-A0A5B6UJ89-F1
#
_entry.id   AF-A0A5B6UJ89-F1
#
_cell.length_a   1.000
_cell.length_b   1.000
_cell.length_c   1.000
_cell.angle_alpha   90.00
_cell.angle_beta   90.00
_cell.angle_gamma   90.00
#
_symmetry.space_group_name_H-M   'P 1'
#
loop_
_entity.id
_entity.type
_entity.pdbx_description
1 polymer ?
#
loop_
_entity_poly.entity_id
_entity_poly.type
_entity_poly.pdbx_seq_one_letter_code
_entity_poly.pdbx_strand_id
1 'polypeptide(L)'
;MEPDVSIETSSMIRIAVLPIGDVPSTLLRDYHSMLLRHCTIPLSTISSFYTEHQKSPFAHQPWETGSLRFKFVLGGAPPSPWEDFQPHRKILGVIGICHCPSSPDLDLVIDQFNAAWRGYSSVLVKRCFAFSPGDSQLEDTKKRENLVLFPPSDRSAQELHLQTMMQDISASLLMEFEKWVLQAESAGTILKTPLDSQATLSSEEVYV
;
A
#
# COMPACT_ATOMS: atom_id res chain seq x y z
N MET A 1 -22.47 -7.38 -11.46
CA MET A 1 -22.40 -6.40 -10.35
C MET A 1 -21.48 -7.02 -9.32
N GLU A 2 -20.33 -6.43 -9.02
CA GLU A 2 -19.47 -6.97 -7.96
C GLU A 2 -20.23 -6.92 -6.64
N PRO A 3 -20.22 -7.99 -5.83
CA PRO A 3 -20.72 -7.91 -4.47
C PRO A 3 -19.88 -6.87 -3.71
N ASP A 4 -20.51 -6.11 -2.82
CA ASP A 4 -19.87 -5.15 -1.89
C ASP A 4 -19.53 -3.74 -2.43
N VAL A 5 -20.15 -3.27 -3.53
CA VAL A 5 -20.03 -1.85 -3.91
C VAL A 5 -20.82 -0.98 -2.93
N SER A 6 -20.11 -0.40 -1.95
CA SER A 6 -20.61 0.65 -1.06
C SER A 6 -19.85 1.94 -1.30
N ILE A 7 -20.46 3.11 -1.04
CA ILE A 7 -19.79 4.42 -1.07
C ILE A 7 -18.49 4.38 -0.25
N GLU A 8 -18.49 3.62 0.85
CA GLU A 8 -17.32 3.48 1.71
C GLU A 8 -16.13 2.81 1.01
N THR A 9 -16.37 1.88 0.08
CA THR A 9 -15.30 1.16 -0.62
C THR A 9 -14.44 2.06 -1.49
N SER A 10 -15.01 3.18 -1.99
CA SER A 10 -14.28 4.18 -2.77
C SER A 10 -13.26 4.97 -1.93
N SER A 11 -13.36 4.93 -0.60
CA SER A 11 -12.46 5.61 0.33
C SER A 11 -11.39 4.68 0.94
N MET A 12 -11.32 3.43 0.49
CA MET A 12 -10.38 2.43 1.00
C MET A 12 -9.22 2.23 0.03
N ILE A 13 -8.01 2.22 0.56
CA ILE A 13 -6.79 1.83 -0.15
C ILE A 13 -6.71 0.31 -0.14
N ARG A 14 -6.61 -0.33 -1.32
CA ARG A 14 -6.50 -1.78 -1.41
C ARG A 14 -5.06 -2.23 -1.28
N ILE A 15 -4.83 -3.20 -0.40
CA ILE A 15 -3.52 -3.82 -0.16
C ILE A 15 -3.64 -5.32 -0.43
N ALA A 16 -2.83 -5.85 -1.34
CA ALA A 16 -2.75 -7.29 -1.57
C ALA A 16 -1.91 -7.95 -0.46
N VAL A 17 -2.41 -9.04 0.11
CA VAL A 17 -1.69 -9.83 1.12
C VAL A 17 -1.35 -11.18 0.50
N LEU A 18 -0.06 -11.42 0.25
CA LEU A 18 0.43 -12.57 -0.51
C LEU A 18 1.24 -13.51 0.38
N PRO A 19 0.98 -14.83 0.38
CA PRO A 19 1.91 -15.78 0.98
C PRO A 19 3.19 -15.85 0.14
N ILE A 20 4.34 -15.74 0.81
CA ILE A 20 5.67 -15.84 0.20
C ILE A 20 6.39 -17.03 0.82
N GLY A 21 6.92 -17.91 -0.02
CA GLY A 21 7.45 -19.19 0.41
C GLY A 21 6.35 -20.19 0.79
N ASP A 22 6.72 -21.20 1.56
CA ASP A 22 5.77 -22.16 2.10
C ASP A 22 5.18 -21.62 3.40
N VAL A 23 3.89 -21.25 3.37
CA VAL A 23 3.17 -20.73 4.53
C VAL A 23 1.93 -21.58 4.76
N PRO A 24 1.84 -22.31 5.88
CA PRO A 24 0.65 -23.07 6.22
C PRO A 24 -0.60 -22.19 6.23
N SER A 25 -1.68 -22.65 5.59
CA SER A 25 -2.90 -21.86 5.39
C SER A 25 -3.56 -21.40 6.70
N THR A 26 -3.41 -22.17 7.78
CA THR A 26 -3.87 -21.79 9.13
C THR A 26 -3.11 -20.59 9.66
N LEU A 27 -1.78 -20.63 9.62
CA LEU A 27 -0.91 -19.52 10.05
C LEU A 27 -1.12 -18.28 9.18
N LEU A 28 -1.28 -18.44 7.87
CA LEU A 28 -1.57 -17.32 6.97
C LEU A 28 -2.86 -16.59 7.39
N ARG A 29 -3.92 -17.33 7.75
CA ARG A 29 -5.16 -16.74 8.25
C ARG A 29 -4.96 -16.05 9.60
N ASP A 30 -4.14 -16.62 10.47
CA ASP A 30 -3.84 -16.02 11.77
C ASP A 30 -3.08 -14.69 11.62
N TYR A 31 -2.04 -14.65 10.80
CA TYR A 31 -1.32 -13.41 10.49
C TYR A 31 -2.22 -12.38 9.79
N HIS A 32 -3.06 -12.83 8.87
CA HIS A 32 -4.06 -11.97 8.24
C HIS A 32 -5.07 -11.41 9.25
N SER A 33 -5.48 -12.19 10.26
CA SER A 33 -6.37 -11.73 11.32
C SER A 33 -5.77 -10.59 12.14
N MET A 34 -4.45 -10.57 12.31
CA MET A 34 -3.74 -9.46 12.97
C MET A 34 -3.77 -8.20 12.10
N LEU A 35 -3.51 -8.33 10.79
CA LEU A 35 -3.59 -7.21 9.84
C LEU A 35 -4.99 -6.58 9.80
N LEU A 36 -6.05 -7.39 9.85
CA LEU A 36 -7.43 -6.88 9.81
C LEU A 36 -7.76 -5.91 10.95
N ARG A 37 -7.04 -5.95 12.09
CA ARG A 37 -7.19 -4.97 13.18
C ARG A 37 -6.68 -3.58 12.81
N HIS A 38 -5.90 -3.48 11.75
CA HIS A 38 -5.28 -2.26 11.24
C HIS A 38 -5.93 -1.79 9.94
N CYS A 39 -7.20 -2.10 9.72
CA CYS A 39 -7.96 -1.64 8.55
C CYS A 39 -8.28 -0.13 8.58
N THR A 40 -8.12 0.53 9.73
CA THR A 40 -8.25 1.98 9.87
C THR A 40 -7.10 2.48 10.73
N ILE A 41 -6.28 3.38 10.20
CA ILE A 41 -5.15 3.99 10.91
C ILE A 41 -5.40 5.50 11.03
N PRO A 42 -5.51 6.04 12.25
CA PRO A 42 -5.64 7.48 12.46
C PRO A 42 -4.40 8.23 11.98
N LEU A 43 -4.60 9.36 11.30
CA LEU A 43 -3.51 10.19 10.78
C LEU A 43 -2.63 10.76 11.91
N SER A 44 -3.19 10.97 13.10
CA SER A 44 -2.48 11.43 14.28
C SER A 44 -1.37 10.47 14.73
N THR A 45 -1.49 9.19 14.38
CA THR A 45 -0.50 8.16 14.69
C THR A 45 0.58 7.99 13.61
N ILE A 46 0.42 8.67 12.47
CA ILE A 46 1.31 8.60 11.30
C ILE A 46 2.21 9.83 11.21
N SER A 47 1.80 10.95 11.81
CA SER A 47 2.49 12.26 11.70
C SER A 47 3.99 12.21 12.03
N SER A 48 4.41 11.36 12.97
CA SER A 48 5.82 11.18 13.34
C SER A 48 6.65 10.41 12.30
N PHE A 49 6.00 9.63 11.43
CA PHE A 49 6.63 8.86 10.35
C PHE A 49 6.56 9.61 9.00
N TYR A 50 5.74 10.64 8.90
CA TYR A 50 5.57 11.44 7.69
C TYR A 50 6.64 12.52 7.59
N THR A 51 7.32 12.59 6.44
CA THR A 51 8.25 13.67 6.13
C THR A 51 7.66 14.51 5.00
N GLU A 52 7.29 15.74 5.31
CA GLU A 52 6.65 16.66 4.36
C GLU A 52 7.67 17.22 3.35
N HIS A 53 7.33 17.25 2.06
CA HIS A 53 8.13 17.99 1.09
C HIS A 53 7.81 19.49 1.15
N GLN A 54 8.78 20.35 0.82
CA GLN A 54 8.65 21.82 0.89
C GLN A 54 7.50 22.40 0.02
N LYS A 55 6.88 21.61 -0.85
CA LYS A 55 5.72 21.99 -1.68
C LYS A 55 4.56 21.00 -1.55
N SER A 56 4.39 20.42 -0.38
CA SER A 56 3.35 19.42 -0.12
C SER A 56 1.95 19.91 -0.53
N PRO A 57 1.25 19.21 -1.44
CA PRO A 57 -0.18 19.44 -1.70
C PRO A 57 -1.07 19.08 -0.50
N PHE A 58 -0.51 18.49 0.56
CA PHE A 58 -1.24 18.03 1.74
C PHE A 58 -1.14 18.99 2.95
N ALA A 59 -0.89 20.27 2.70
CA ALA A 59 -0.79 21.32 3.74
C ALA A 59 -2.05 21.45 4.64
N HIS A 60 -3.20 20.96 4.18
CA HIS A 60 -4.47 21.00 4.92
C HIS A 60 -4.99 19.60 5.32
N GLN A 61 -4.09 18.62 5.40
CA GLN A 61 -4.47 17.27 5.81
C GLN A 61 -5.03 17.28 7.26
N PRO A 62 -6.19 16.63 7.52
CA PRO A 62 -6.80 16.61 8.84
C PRO A 62 -6.08 15.62 9.76
N TRP A 63 -4.86 15.94 10.19
CA TRP A 63 -4.01 15.04 10.98
C TRP A 63 -4.66 14.55 12.28
N GLU A 64 -5.44 15.40 12.96
CA GLU A 64 -6.04 15.05 14.26
C GLU A 64 -7.30 14.19 14.16
N THR A 65 -8.07 14.32 13.08
CA THR A 65 -9.41 13.71 12.96
C THR A 65 -9.53 12.72 11.80
N GLY A 66 -8.60 12.75 10.86
CA GLY A 66 -8.59 11.91 9.68
C GLY A 66 -8.06 10.49 9.94
N SER A 67 -8.33 9.59 9.01
CA SER A 67 -7.79 8.23 9.03
C SER A 67 -7.58 7.71 7.62
N LEU A 68 -6.58 6.85 7.45
CA LEU A 68 -6.47 6.01 6.26
C LEU A 68 -7.24 4.72 6.49
N ARG A 69 -7.99 4.29 5.48
CA ARG A 69 -8.75 3.03 5.51
C ARG A 69 -8.14 2.06 4.51
N PHE A 70 -7.97 0.82 4.93
CA PHE A 70 -7.37 -0.25 4.13
C PHE A 70 -8.35 -1.38 3.91
N LYS A 71 -8.35 -1.90 2.67
CA LYS A 71 -9.00 -3.17 2.32
C LYS A 71 -7.92 -4.19 1.99
N PHE A 72 -7.68 -5.11 2.92
CA PHE A 72 -6.76 -6.22 2.72
C PHE A 72 -7.38 -7.29 1.83
N VAL A 73 -6.68 -7.65 0.76
CA VAL A 73 -7.11 -8.65 -0.22
C VAL A 73 -6.19 -9.87 -0.08
N LEU A 74 -6.62 -10.85 0.70
CA LEU A 74 -5.87 -12.09 0.93
C LEU A 74 -5.74 -12.90 -0.35
N GLY A 75 -4.51 -13.34 -0.66
CA GLY A 75 -4.17 -14.00 -1.92
C GLY A 75 -4.04 -13.04 -3.12
N GLY A 76 -4.31 -11.75 -2.90
CA GLY A 76 -4.32 -10.75 -3.96
C GLY A 76 -5.53 -10.86 -4.88
N ALA A 77 -5.51 -10.09 -5.96
CA ALA A 77 -6.53 -10.11 -7.00
C ALA A 77 -5.91 -9.69 -8.33
N PRO A 78 -6.39 -10.21 -9.48
CA PRO A 78 -5.95 -9.68 -10.76
C PRO A 78 -6.26 -8.17 -10.88
N PRO A 79 -5.45 -7.40 -11.62
CA PRO A 79 -5.74 -6.00 -11.92
C PRO A 79 -7.15 -5.83 -12.47
N SER A 80 -7.85 -4.79 -12.02
CA SER A 80 -9.22 -4.56 -12.47
C SER A 80 -9.19 -3.90 -13.86
N PRO A 81 -9.99 -4.34 -14.84
CA PRO A 81 -10.09 -3.70 -16.15
C PRO A 81 -10.47 -2.21 -16.08
N TRP A 82 -11.12 -1.80 -14.98
CA TRP A 82 -11.60 -0.44 -14.73
C TRP A 82 -10.68 0.38 -13.84
N GLU A 83 -9.51 -0.13 -13.44
CA GLU A 83 -8.69 0.51 -12.40
C GLU A 83 -8.16 1.89 -12.81
N ASP A 84 -8.00 2.16 -14.11
CA ASP A 84 -7.61 3.48 -14.63
C ASP A 84 -8.71 4.53 -14.54
N PHE A 85 -9.98 4.11 -14.57
CA PHE A 85 -11.13 5.00 -14.40
C PHE A 85 -11.60 5.06 -12.95
N GLN A 86 -11.31 4.03 -12.16
CA GLN A 86 -11.73 3.87 -10.78
C GLN A 86 -10.51 3.62 -9.89
N PRO A 87 -9.76 4.68 -9.50
CA PRO A 87 -8.49 4.53 -8.78
C PRO A 87 -8.58 3.72 -7.49
N HIS A 88 -9.72 3.75 -6.79
CA HIS A 88 -9.96 2.95 -5.58
C HIS A 88 -9.90 1.43 -5.82
N ARG A 89 -9.98 0.98 -7.07
CA ARG A 89 -9.82 -0.43 -7.44
C ARG A 89 -8.37 -0.88 -7.53
N LYS A 90 -7.42 0.05 -7.69
CA LYS A 90 -5.99 -0.23 -7.80
C LYS A 90 -5.46 -0.85 -6.52
N ILE A 91 -4.59 -1.85 -6.66
CA ILE A 91 -3.78 -2.34 -5.55
C ILE A 91 -2.58 -1.39 -5.42
N LEU A 92 -2.59 -0.57 -4.37
CA LEU A 92 -1.57 0.47 -4.15
C LEU A 92 -0.49 0.01 -3.17
N GLY A 93 -0.72 -1.11 -2.46
CA GLY A 93 0.26 -1.72 -1.58
C GLY A 93 0.28 -3.24 -1.67
N VAL A 94 1.43 -3.84 -1.38
CA VAL A 94 1.58 -5.30 -1.25
C VAL A 94 2.28 -5.65 0.05
N ILE A 95 1.66 -6.54 0.81
CA ILE A 95 2.23 -7.15 2.01
C ILE A 95 2.51 -8.63 1.71
N GLY A 96 3.78 -9.00 1.69
CA GLY A 96 4.20 -10.40 1.70
C GLY A 96 4.14 -10.95 3.11
N ILE A 97 3.64 -12.16 3.30
CA ILE A 97 3.65 -12.88 4.57
C ILE A 97 4.51 -14.13 4.39
N CYS A 98 5.55 -14.26 5.20
CA CYS A 98 6.46 -15.40 5.21
C CYS A 98 6.49 -16.02 6.61
N HIS A 99 6.55 -17.35 6.67
CA HIS A 99 6.80 -18.09 7.91
C HIS A 99 8.20 -18.69 7.85
N CYS A 100 9.15 -18.07 8.58
CA CYS A 100 10.57 -18.40 8.50
C CYS A 100 10.90 -19.88 8.77
N PRO A 101 10.24 -20.59 9.71
CA PRO A 101 10.52 -22.01 9.94
C PRO A 101 10.28 -22.90 8.70
N SER A 102 9.34 -22.51 7.85
CA SER A 102 9.05 -23.20 6.57
C SER A 102 9.86 -22.64 5.40
N SER A 103 10.45 -21.45 5.55
CA SER A 103 11.20 -20.74 4.51
C SER A 103 12.51 -20.16 5.11
N PRO A 104 13.53 -20.99 5.34
CA PRO A 104 14.75 -20.58 6.05
C PRO A 104 15.66 -19.65 5.23
N ASP A 105 15.60 -19.71 3.90
CA ASP A 105 16.39 -18.87 3.01
C ASP A 105 15.70 -17.52 2.77
N LEU A 106 16.19 -16.47 3.43
CA LEU A 106 15.65 -15.12 3.30
C LEU A 106 15.97 -14.46 1.95
N ASP A 107 17.05 -14.87 1.28
CA ASP A 107 17.40 -14.36 -0.06
C ASP A 107 16.39 -14.92 -1.09
N LEU A 108 16.04 -16.20 -0.98
CA LEU A 108 14.98 -16.78 -1.79
C LEU A 108 13.60 -16.15 -1.52
N VAL A 109 13.27 -15.89 -0.25
CA VAL A 109 12.00 -15.24 0.14
C VAL A 109 11.88 -13.86 -0.49
N ILE A 110 12.94 -13.05 -0.46
CA ILE A 110 12.87 -11.70 -1.05
C ILE A 110 12.78 -11.76 -2.58
N ASP A 111 13.43 -12.72 -3.23
CA ASP A 111 13.32 -12.93 -4.68
C ASP A 111 11.90 -13.34 -5.08
N GLN A 112 11.28 -14.25 -4.33
CA GLN A 112 9.89 -14.64 -4.53
C GLN A 112 8.93 -13.47 -4.30
N PHE A 113 9.16 -12.68 -3.24
CA PHE A 113 8.38 -11.46 -2.99
C PHE A 113 8.49 -10.47 -4.15
N ASN A 114 9.71 -10.24 -4.64
CA ASN A 114 9.99 -9.35 -5.76
C ASN A 114 9.36 -9.82 -7.06
N ALA A 115 9.27 -11.13 -7.29
CA ALA A 115 8.54 -11.68 -8.42
C ALA A 115 7.02 -11.50 -8.26
N ALA A 116 6.49 -11.69 -7.05
CA ALA A 116 5.05 -11.69 -6.78
C ALA A 116 4.40 -10.30 -6.98
N TRP A 117 5.00 -9.22 -6.46
CA TRP A 117 4.37 -7.89 -6.56
C TRP A 117 4.47 -7.27 -7.96
N ARG A 118 5.37 -7.75 -8.84
CA ARG A 118 5.51 -7.26 -10.23
C ARG A 118 4.26 -7.42 -11.08
N GLY A 119 3.35 -8.34 -10.71
CA GLY A 119 2.05 -8.48 -11.35
C GLY A 119 1.10 -7.29 -11.15
N TYR A 120 1.44 -6.36 -10.26
CA TYR A 120 0.63 -5.19 -9.92
C TYR A 120 1.35 -3.90 -10.35
N SER A 121 0.88 -3.27 -11.42
CA SER A 121 1.50 -2.08 -12.04
C SER A 121 1.38 -0.81 -11.18
N SER A 122 0.38 -0.73 -10.32
CA SER A 122 0.03 0.47 -9.56
C SER A 122 0.56 0.48 -8.11
N VAL A 123 1.39 -0.50 -7.74
CA VAL A 123 1.91 -0.63 -6.37
C VAL A 123 2.89 0.48 -6.06
N LEU A 124 2.62 1.21 -4.98
CA LEU A 124 3.47 2.27 -4.44
C LEU A 124 4.32 1.76 -3.28
N VAL A 125 3.72 0.97 -2.38
CA VAL A 125 4.38 0.49 -1.15
C VAL A 125 4.41 -1.03 -1.08
N LYS A 126 5.55 -1.57 -0.65
CA LYS A 126 5.80 -3.01 -0.60
C LYS A 126 6.54 -3.33 0.68
N ARG A 127 6.05 -4.31 1.43
CA ARG A 127 6.71 -4.85 2.63
C ARG A 127 6.51 -6.35 2.68
N CYS A 128 7.52 -7.09 3.12
CA CYS A 128 7.46 -8.52 3.36
C CYS A 128 7.70 -8.77 4.85
N PHE A 129 6.69 -9.30 5.54
CA PHE A 129 6.74 -9.62 6.96
C PHE A 129 7.09 -11.09 7.13
N ALA A 130 8.23 -11.36 7.75
CA ALA A 130 8.74 -12.70 7.97
C ALA A 130 8.65 -13.04 9.46
N PHE A 131 7.78 -13.98 9.80
CA PHE A 131 7.44 -14.34 11.17
C PHE A 131 8.28 -15.49 11.68
N SER A 132 8.64 -15.41 12.97
CA SER A 132 9.38 -16.44 13.70
C SER A 132 10.76 -16.78 13.08
N PRO A 133 11.61 -15.78 12.77
CA PRO A 133 12.97 -16.03 12.30
C PRO A 133 13.75 -16.88 13.30
N GLY A 134 14.58 -17.80 12.80
CA GLY A 134 15.54 -18.52 13.63
C GLY A 134 16.75 -17.65 13.99
N ASP A 135 17.54 -18.09 14.97
CA ASP A 135 18.70 -17.34 15.46
C ASP A 135 19.69 -16.97 14.34
N SER A 136 19.96 -17.89 13.41
CA SER A 136 20.83 -17.62 12.26
C SER A 136 20.32 -16.53 11.33
N GLN A 137 19.00 -16.35 11.24
CA GLN A 137 18.37 -15.31 10.43
C GLN A 137 18.35 -13.95 11.15
N LEU A 138 18.32 -13.96 12.50
CA LEU A 138 18.42 -12.76 13.32
C LEU A 138 19.84 -12.20 13.36
N GLU A 139 20.84 -13.07 13.40
CA GLU A 139 22.26 -12.71 13.33
C GLU A 139 22.72 -12.30 11.92
N ASP A 140 21.88 -12.52 10.90
CA ASP A 140 22.18 -12.10 9.53
C ASP A 140 22.11 -10.58 9.39
N THR A 141 23.29 -9.95 9.31
CA THR A 141 23.43 -8.49 9.15
C THR A 141 23.08 -7.97 7.76
N LYS A 142 22.80 -8.86 6.80
CA LYS A 142 22.37 -8.45 5.45
C LYS A 142 21.03 -7.73 5.50
N LYS A 143 21.07 -6.41 5.29
CA LYS A 143 19.86 -5.62 5.08
C LYS A 143 19.22 -5.99 3.75
N ARG A 144 18.00 -6.50 3.82
CA ARG A 144 17.15 -6.77 2.65
C ARG A 144 16.08 -5.68 2.60
N GLU A 145 16.03 -4.97 1.48
CA GLU A 145 15.03 -3.93 1.30
C GLU A 145 13.61 -4.53 1.41
N ASN A 146 12.71 -3.84 2.09
CA ASN A 146 11.32 -4.24 2.27
C ASN A 146 11.07 -5.50 3.11
N LEU A 147 12.11 -6.21 3.59
CA LEU A 147 11.95 -7.34 4.51
C LEU A 147 11.94 -6.85 5.96
N VAL A 148 10.94 -7.27 6.73
CA VAL A 148 10.80 -7.00 8.16
C VAL A 148 10.68 -8.32 8.90
N LEU A 149 11.57 -8.52 9.88
CA LEU A 149 11.58 -9.73 10.72
C LEU A 149 10.74 -9.50 11.97
N PHE A 150 9.80 -10.39 12.22
CA PHE A 150 8.99 -10.43 13.44
C PHE A 150 9.53 -11.54 14.33
N PRO A 151 10.38 -11.23 15.34
CA PRO A 151 11.02 -12.24 16.17
C PRO A 151 9.99 -13.16 16.83
N PRO A 152 10.37 -14.41 17.17
CA PRO A 152 9.52 -15.29 17.94
C PRO A 152 9.15 -14.58 19.26
N SER A 153 7.88 -14.24 19.42
CA SER A 153 7.38 -13.47 20.56
C SER A 153 5.92 -13.84 20.78
N ASP A 154 5.37 -13.46 21.92
CA ASP A 154 3.94 -13.62 22.15
C ASP A 154 3.12 -12.75 21.19
N ARG A 155 1.87 -13.14 20.99
CA ARG A 155 0.97 -12.50 20.02
C ARG A 155 0.83 -10.99 20.26
N SER A 156 0.83 -10.55 21.52
CA SER A 156 0.62 -9.13 21.83
C SER A 156 1.81 -8.27 21.38
N ALA A 157 3.03 -8.76 21.57
CA ALA A 157 4.24 -8.10 21.07
C ALA A 157 4.27 -8.04 19.54
N GLN A 158 3.86 -9.13 18.87
CA GLN A 158 3.76 -9.16 17.41
C GLN A 158 2.71 -8.18 16.87
N GLU A 159 1.56 -8.06 17.54
CA GLU A 159 0.50 -7.10 17.20
C GLU A 159 0.98 -5.65 17.40
N LEU A 160 1.72 -5.36 18.47
CA LEU A 160 2.30 -4.03 18.69
C LEU A 160 3.33 -3.69 17.60
N HIS A 161 4.21 -4.62 17.24
CA HIS A 161 5.17 -4.39 16.17
C HIS A 161 4.46 -4.19 14.82
N LEU A 162 3.40 -4.97 14.56
CA LEU A 162 2.59 -4.83 13.35
C LEU A 162 1.90 -3.46 13.27
N GLN A 163 1.45 -2.92 14.40
CA GLN A 163 0.90 -1.56 14.46
C GLN A 163 1.92 -0.53 13.95
N THR A 164 3.15 -0.57 14.45
CA THR A 164 4.23 0.32 13.99
C THR A 164 4.50 0.15 12.50
N MET A 165 4.48 -1.09 12.00
CA MET A 165 4.71 -1.36 10.57
C MET A 165 3.56 -0.90 9.68
N MET A 166 2.32 -0.96 10.15
CA MET A 166 1.19 -0.40 9.43
C MET A 166 1.20 1.13 9.45
N GLN A 167 1.72 1.78 10.50
CA GLN A 167 1.96 3.22 10.51
C GLN A 167 3.04 3.64 9.50
N ASP A 168 4.14 2.90 9.42
CA ASP A 168 5.19 3.11 8.39
C ASP A 168 4.65 2.95 6.96
N ILE A 169 3.87 1.89 6.69
CA ILE A 169 3.21 1.68 5.40
C ILE A 169 2.28 2.85 5.08
N SER A 170 1.53 3.31 6.07
CA SER A 170 0.60 4.44 5.92
C SER A 170 1.32 5.74 5.58
N ALA A 171 2.42 6.05 6.28
CA ALA A 171 3.26 7.21 5.99
C ALA A 171 3.87 7.11 4.59
N SER A 172 4.41 5.94 4.25
CA SER A 172 5.01 5.68 2.93
C SER A 172 4.00 5.89 1.80
N LEU A 173 2.75 5.46 1.99
CA LEU A 173 1.68 5.67 1.01
C LEU A 173 1.37 7.16 0.84
N LEU A 174 1.26 7.92 1.94
CA LEU A 174 1.04 9.36 1.89
C LEU A 174 2.18 10.08 1.14
N MET A 175 3.43 9.74 1.43
CA MET A 175 4.58 10.32 0.74
C MET A 175 4.60 9.98 -0.76
N GLU A 176 4.24 8.75 -1.16
CA GLU A 176 4.14 8.40 -2.58
C GLU A 176 2.95 9.09 -3.26
N PHE A 177 1.83 9.31 -2.57
CA PHE A 177 0.73 10.13 -3.10
C PHE A 177 1.15 11.59 -3.30
N GLU A 178 1.91 12.14 -2.37
CA GLU A 178 2.43 13.51 -2.43
C GLU A 178 3.28 13.69 -3.70
N LYS A 179 4.24 12.78 -3.87
CA LYS A 179 5.12 12.73 -5.05
C LYS A 179 4.33 12.54 -6.35
N TRP A 180 3.31 11.68 -6.34
CA TRP A 180 2.50 11.45 -7.53
C TRP A 180 1.74 12.70 -7.97
N VAL A 181 1.17 13.45 -7.02
CA VAL A 181 0.48 14.73 -7.29
C VAL A 181 1.46 15.76 -7.85
N LEU A 182 2.63 15.93 -7.23
CA LEU A 182 3.66 16.87 -7.68
C LEU A 182 4.16 16.58 -9.11
N GLN A 183 4.27 15.29 -9.46
CA GLN A 183 4.64 14.87 -10.81
C GLN A 183 3.50 15.10 -11.82
N ALA A 184 2.25 14.85 -11.42
CA ALA A 184 1.08 15.03 -12.28
C ALA A 184 0.84 16.50 -12.66
N GLU A 185 1.06 17.43 -11.71
CA GLU A 185 1.05 18.87 -11.95
C GLU A 185 2.11 19.27 -12.99
N SER A 186 3.30 18.68 -12.88
CA SER A 186 4.41 18.94 -13.80
C SER A 186 4.16 18.39 -15.21
N ALA A 187 3.37 17.32 -15.33
CA ALA A 187 3.02 16.68 -16.61
C ALA A 187 1.87 17.38 -17.35
N GLY A 188 1.27 18.44 -16.79
CA GLY A 188 0.20 19.20 -17.45
C GLY A 188 -1.05 18.35 -17.71
N THR A 189 -1.39 17.43 -16.79
CA THR A 189 -2.57 16.58 -16.91
C THR A 189 -3.84 17.42 -16.70
N ILE A 190 -4.21 18.18 -17.73
CA ILE A 190 -5.42 18.99 -17.76
C ILE A 190 -6.60 18.01 -17.86
N LEU A 191 -7.40 17.95 -16.80
CA LEU A 191 -8.76 17.42 -16.88
C LEU A 191 -9.52 18.31 -17.86
N LYS A 192 -9.52 17.95 -19.15
CA LYS A 192 -10.33 18.64 -20.16
C LYS A 192 -11.78 18.39 -19.82
N THR A 193 -12.45 19.42 -19.35
CA THR A 193 -13.89 19.42 -19.20
C THR A 193 -14.55 19.60 -20.58
N PRO A 194 -15.82 19.21 -20.73
CA PRO A 194 -16.57 19.54 -21.94
C PRO A 194 -16.61 21.05 -22.26
N LEU A 195 -16.49 21.92 -21.24
CA LEU A 195 -16.38 23.38 -21.44
C LEU A 195 -15.07 23.78 -22.14
N ASP A 196 -13.95 23.12 -21.80
CA ASP A 196 -12.64 23.40 -22.40
C ASP A 196 -12.60 23.03 -23.90
N SER A 197 -13.50 22.14 -24.32
CA SER A 197 -13.68 21.75 -25.74
C SER A 197 -14.51 22.77 -26.52
N GLN A 198 -15.31 23.61 -25.85
CA GLN A 198 -16.11 24.65 -26.51
C GLN A 198 -15.35 25.97 -26.68
N ALA A 199 -14.34 26.23 -25.85
CA ALA A 199 -13.50 27.43 -25.97
C ALA A 199 -12.64 27.46 -27.26
N THR A 200 -12.42 26.31 -27.90
CA THR A 200 -11.67 26.22 -29.16
C THR A 200 -12.53 26.46 -30.40
N LEU A 201 -13.86 26.38 -30.30
CA LEU A 201 -14.77 26.58 -31.44
C LEU A 201 -15.21 28.04 -31.63
N SER A 202 -14.94 28.93 -30.67
CA SER A 202 -15.34 30.35 -30.75
C SER A 202 -14.25 31.28 -31.28
N SER A 203 -13.07 30.76 -31.64
CA SER A 203 -11.92 31.58 -32.07
C SER A 203 -11.65 31.60 -33.57
N GLU A 204 -12.50 30.97 -34.41
CA GLU A 204 -12.33 30.93 -35.88
C GLU A 204 -13.38 31.72 -36.68
N GLU A 205 -14.00 32.76 -36.10
CA GLU A 205 -14.83 33.71 -36.87
C GLU A 205 -14.39 35.18 -36.64
N VAL A 206 -13.22 35.57 -37.14
CA VAL A 206 -12.98 36.96 -37.58
C VAL A 206 -12.00 36.96 -38.76
N TYR A 207 -12.35 37.71 -39.81
CA TYR A 207 -11.62 38.05 -41.06
C TYR A 207 -11.76 37.01 -42.19
N VAL A 208 -12.40 37.28 -43.34
CA VAL A 208 -12.77 38.52 -44.07
C VAL A 208 -14.06 38.28 -44.87
#